data_AF-A0A8T3LTN0-F1
#
_entry.id   AF-A0A8T3LTN0-F1
#
_cell.length_a   1.000
_cell.length_b   1.000
_cell.length_c   1.000
_cell.angle_alpha   90.00
_cell.angle_beta   90.00
_cell.angle_gamma   90.00
#
_symmetry.space_group_name_H-M   'P 1'
#
loop_
_entity.id
_entity.type
_entity.pdbx_description
1 polymer ?
#
loop_
_entity_poly.entity_id
_entity_poly.type
_entity_poly.pdbx_seq_one_letter_code
_entity_poly.pdbx_strand_id
1 'polypeptide(L)'
;MARDLRINEMIRIREVRIIDDQGEQLGVMATADALALAQERGLDLVEVAPTAVPPVCRILDYGQYKYELQKREREQKKKQKSQTFKEVRLGVKVDVHDLQVKARRAGQFLDHGDRVKVTVRFRGREISHSNLGRDLLMRTAELLAEHGAIERQPLLEGRSMYIVMAPLEKRAEKKTENGDAESSAEAADTIGDAIAAKGPLPQVTTETPAQQGP
;
A
#
# COMPACT_ATOMS: atom_id res chain seq x y z
N MET A 1 0.14 17.61 -5.68
CA MET A 1 -0.35 18.95 -6.05
C MET A 1 -1.10 18.73 -7.34
N ALA A 2 -2.36 19.12 -7.42
CA ALA A 2 -3.07 19.13 -8.69
C ALA A 2 -2.20 19.93 -9.68
N ARG A 3 -1.80 19.29 -10.79
CA ARG A 3 -1.08 19.99 -11.85
C ARG A 3 -2.04 21.06 -12.36
N ASP A 4 -1.66 22.33 -12.30
CA ASP A 4 -2.43 23.38 -12.97
C ASP A 4 -2.33 23.08 -14.47
N LEU A 5 -3.49 22.74 -15.05
CA LEU A 5 -3.63 22.43 -16.46
C LEU A 5 -3.71 23.75 -17.24
N ARG A 6 -3.17 23.76 -18.46
CA ARG A 6 -3.33 24.91 -19.35
C ARG A 6 -4.76 24.90 -19.89
N ILE A 7 -5.38 26.07 -19.92
CA ILE A 7 -6.77 26.25 -20.38
C ILE A 7 -6.83 27.33 -21.46
N ASN A 8 -7.74 27.17 -22.40
CA ASN A 8 -8.10 28.16 -23.41
C ASN A 8 -6.85 28.78 -24.08
N GLU A 9 -6.72 30.11 -24.02
CA GLU A 9 -5.61 30.92 -24.56
C GLU A 9 -4.22 30.57 -24.00
N MET A 10 -4.13 29.80 -22.92
CA MET A 10 -2.83 29.30 -22.43
C MET A 10 -2.26 28.20 -23.33
N ILE A 11 -3.08 27.58 -24.18
CA ILE A 11 -2.68 26.51 -25.11
C ILE A 11 -2.12 27.15 -26.37
N ARG A 12 -0.79 27.15 -26.52
CA ARG A 12 -0.09 27.78 -27.66
C ARG A 12 0.25 26.83 -28.81
N ILE A 13 -0.27 25.61 -28.75
CA ILE A 13 0.06 24.54 -29.69
C ILE A 13 -0.84 24.67 -30.91
N ARG A 14 -0.39 24.25 -32.09
CA ARG A 14 -1.15 24.43 -33.34
C ARG A 14 -2.23 23.38 -33.55
N GLU A 15 -1.90 22.13 -33.26
CA GLU A 15 -2.78 20.97 -33.46
C GLU A 15 -2.95 20.21 -32.15
N VAL A 16 -4.20 19.86 -31.86
CA VAL A 16 -4.58 19.19 -30.62
C VAL A 16 -5.57 18.08 -30.92
N ARG A 17 -5.50 17.00 -30.15
CA ARG A 17 -6.50 15.94 -30.17
C ARG A 17 -7.62 16.30 -29.21
N ILE A 18 -8.85 16.40 -29.72
CA ILE A 18 -10.00 16.85 -28.95
C ILE A 18 -10.87 15.67 -28.48
N ILE A 19 -11.21 15.73 -27.20
CA ILE A 19 -12.25 14.93 -26.57
C ILE A 19 -13.38 15.87 -26.19
N ASP A 20 -14.59 15.50 -26.57
CA ASP A 20 -15.78 16.29 -26.30
C ASP A 20 -16.24 16.20 -24.83
N ASP A 21 -17.21 17.01 -24.43
CA ASP A 21 -17.77 16.99 -23.08
C ASP A 21 -18.42 15.65 -22.74
N GLN A 22 -19.05 15.00 -23.73
CA GLN A 22 -19.62 13.66 -23.64
C GLN A 22 -18.56 12.53 -23.66
N GLY A 23 -17.28 12.85 -23.87
CA GLY A 23 -16.19 11.87 -23.93
C GLY A 23 -15.97 11.26 -25.32
N GLU A 24 -16.66 11.75 -26.36
CA GLU A 24 -16.43 11.36 -27.74
C GLU A 24 -15.11 11.94 -28.28
N GLN A 25 -14.39 11.18 -29.10
CA GLN A 25 -13.15 11.65 -29.71
C GLN A 25 -13.47 12.32 -31.05
N LEU A 26 -13.30 13.64 -31.11
CA LEU A 26 -13.50 14.43 -32.33
C LEU A 26 -12.30 14.38 -33.29
N GLY A 27 -11.20 13.75 -32.85
CA GLY A 27 -9.99 13.58 -33.65
C GLY A 27 -8.98 14.70 -33.43
N VAL A 28 -8.12 14.93 -34.42
CA VAL A 28 -7.09 15.97 -34.39
C VAL A 28 -7.61 17.17 -35.18
N MET A 29 -7.58 18.35 -34.58
CA MET A 29 -7.96 19.62 -35.21
C MET A 29 -7.05 20.77 -34.78
N ALA A 30 -7.19 21.92 -35.42
CA ALA A 30 -6.47 23.12 -35.03
C ALA A 30 -6.98 23.62 -33.67
N THR A 31 -6.08 24.16 -32.85
CA THR A 31 -6.45 24.71 -31.54
C THR A 31 -7.47 25.84 -31.66
N ALA A 32 -7.43 26.63 -32.74
CA ALA A 32 -8.41 27.68 -33.00
C ALA A 32 -9.83 27.12 -33.15
N ASP A 33 -9.99 26.04 -33.91
CA ASP A 33 -11.29 25.38 -34.10
C ASP A 33 -11.79 24.76 -32.78
N ALA A 34 -10.87 24.16 -32.01
CA ALA A 34 -11.18 23.61 -30.70
C ALA A 34 -11.61 24.69 -29.69
N LEU A 35 -10.99 25.87 -29.71
CA LEU A 35 -11.38 27.01 -28.88
C LEU A 35 -12.76 27.54 -29.27
N ALA A 36 -13.05 27.65 -30.57
CA ALA A 36 -14.36 28.04 -31.06
C ALA A 36 -15.44 27.05 -30.60
N LEU A 37 -15.18 25.74 -30.72
CA LEU A 37 -16.10 24.70 -30.29
C LEU A 37 -16.38 24.73 -28.77
N ALA A 38 -15.34 24.99 -27.96
CA ALA A 38 -15.50 25.16 -26.53
C ALA A 38 -16.35 26.40 -26.19
N GLN A 39 -16.11 27.52 -26.88
CA GLN A 39 -16.88 28.76 -26.71
C GLN A 39 -18.35 28.62 -27.11
N GLU A 40 -18.64 27.94 -28.22
CA GLU A 40 -20.01 27.66 -28.68
C GLU A 40 -20.82 26.89 -27.64
N ARG A 41 -20.15 26.00 -26.90
CA ARG A 41 -20.75 25.19 -25.83
C ARG A 41 -20.75 25.87 -24.47
N GLY A 42 -20.11 27.05 -24.35
CA GLY A 42 -19.94 27.75 -23.08
C GLY A 42 -19.05 27.00 -22.07
N LEU A 43 -18.13 26.17 -22.57
CA LEU A 43 -17.20 25.35 -21.77
C LEU A 43 -15.74 25.80 -22.01
N ASP A 44 -14.80 25.25 -21.24
CA ASP A 44 -13.38 25.52 -21.40
C ASP A 44 -12.67 24.41 -22.18
N LEU A 45 -11.69 24.80 -22.98
CA LEU A 45 -10.72 23.88 -23.58
C LEU A 45 -9.59 23.63 -22.58
N VAL A 46 -9.51 22.42 -22.03
CA VAL A 46 -8.52 22.06 -21.01
C VAL A 46 -7.51 21.04 -21.55
N GLU A 47 -6.22 21.36 -21.48
CA GLU A 47 -5.13 20.45 -21.86
C GLU A 47 -4.92 19.39 -20.77
N VAL A 48 -5.42 18.16 -20.99
CA VAL A 48 -5.34 17.06 -20.01
C VAL A 48 -4.04 16.26 -20.11
N ALA A 49 -3.46 16.15 -21.32
CA ALA A 49 -2.23 15.40 -21.56
C ALA A 49 -1.26 16.19 -22.46
N PRO A 50 -0.39 17.03 -21.88
CA PRO A 50 0.58 17.83 -22.63
C PRO A 50 1.73 17.00 -23.21
N THR A 51 1.96 15.78 -22.70
CA THR A 51 3.06 14.90 -23.12
C THR A 51 2.74 14.04 -24.34
N ALA A 52 1.49 14.03 -24.81
CA ALA A 52 1.09 13.28 -25.98
C ALA A 52 1.45 14.03 -27.27
N VAL A 53 1.63 13.29 -28.38
CA VAL A 53 1.87 13.86 -29.71
C VAL A 53 0.79 13.32 -30.66
N PRO A 54 -0.19 14.14 -31.09
CA PRO A 54 -0.47 15.51 -30.63
C PRO A 54 -1.04 15.57 -29.18
N PRO A 55 -0.90 16.71 -28.47
CA PRO A 55 -1.43 16.89 -27.12
C PRO A 55 -2.94 16.68 -27.06
N VAL A 56 -3.41 16.13 -25.94
CA VAL A 56 -4.84 15.84 -25.76
C VAL A 56 -5.50 16.95 -24.95
N CYS A 57 -6.51 17.58 -25.55
CA CYS A 57 -7.37 18.57 -24.93
C CYS A 57 -8.78 18.00 -24.79
N ARG A 58 -9.46 18.39 -23.71
CA ARG A 58 -10.84 18.00 -23.44
C ARG A 58 -11.69 19.25 -23.21
N ILE A 59 -12.89 19.26 -23.77
CA ILE A 59 -13.87 20.31 -23.54
C ILE A 59 -14.62 19.96 -22.24
N LEU A 60 -14.52 20.82 -21.23
CA LEU A 60 -15.16 20.64 -19.92
C LEU A 60 -15.19 21.94 -19.11
N ASP A 61 -16.01 22.00 -18.06
CA ASP A 61 -15.96 23.09 -17.09
C ASP A 61 -14.74 22.93 -16.17
N TYR A 62 -13.78 23.85 -16.28
CA TYR A 62 -12.54 23.77 -15.50
C TYR A 62 -12.76 23.92 -13.98
N GLY A 63 -13.73 24.74 -13.58
CA GLY A 63 -14.07 24.98 -12.18
C GLY A 63 -14.60 23.73 -11.49
N GLN A 64 -15.59 23.09 -12.11
CA GLN A 64 -16.16 21.83 -11.61
C GLN A 64 -15.11 20.71 -11.63
N TYR A 65 -14.35 20.58 -12.71
CA TYR A 65 -13.31 19.55 -12.82
C TYR A 65 -12.22 19.70 -11.76
N LYS A 66 -11.77 20.94 -11.49
CA LYS A 66 -10.79 21.22 -10.43
C LYS A 66 -11.34 20.84 -9.05
N TYR A 67 -12.62 21.12 -8.79
CA TYR A 67 -13.26 20.73 -7.55
C TYR A 67 -13.33 19.20 -7.38
N GLU A 68 -13.76 18.49 -8.41
CA GLU A 68 -13.84 17.02 -8.40
C GLU A 68 -12.48 16.36 -8.25
N LEU A 69 -11.46 16.86 -8.98
CA LEU A 69 -10.10 16.39 -8.85
C LEU A 69 -9.57 16.60 -7.43
N GLN A 70 -9.78 17.78 -6.84
CA GLN A 70 -9.40 18.04 -5.46
C GLN A 70 -10.16 17.16 -4.46
N LYS A 71 -11.46 16.94 -4.66
CA LYS A 71 -12.28 16.07 -3.82
C LYS A 71 -11.75 14.63 -3.89
N ARG A 72 -11.50 14.12 -5.08
CA ARG A 72 -10.92 12.79 -5.32
C ARG A 72 -9.52 12.66 -4.72
N GLU A 73 -8.66 13.65 -4.89
CA GLU A 73 -7.33 13.66 -4.27
C GLU A 73 -7.43 13.66 -2.73
N ARG A 74 -8.35 14.43 -2.14
CA ARG A 74 -8.59 14.44 -0.69
C ARG A 74 -9.13 13.10 -0.21
N GLU A 75 -10.06 12.49 -0.93
CA GLU A 75 -10.58 11.16 -0.61
C GLU A 75 -9.51 10.09 -0.74
N GLN A 76 -8.66 10.14 -1.76
CA GLN A 76 -7.53 9.24 -1.93
C GLN A 76 -6.51 9.40 -0.80
N LYS A 77 -6.17 10.63 -0.42
CA LYS A 77 -5.29 10.90 0.72
C LYS A 77 -5.87 10.42 2.04
N LYS A 78 -7.19 10.56 2.25
CA LYS A 78 -7.87 10.03 3.43
C LYS A 78 -7.91 8.49 3.45
N LYS A 79 -8.10 7.86 2.30
CA LYS A 79 -8.09 6.40 2.14
C LYS A 79 -6.68 5.80 2.24
N GLN A 80 -5.66 6.57 1.89
CA GLN A 80 -4.27 6.16 2.06
C GLN A 80 -3.93 6.13 3.55
N LYS A 81 -3.93 4.93 4.12
CA LYS A 81 -3.50 4.70 5.49
C LYS A 81 -1.99 4.96 5.58
N SER A 82 -1.59 6.03 6.26
CA SER A 82 -0.18 6.33 6.50
C SER A 82 0.39 5.28 7.45
N GLN A 83 1.27 4.41 6.96
CA GLN A 83 2.02 3.50 7.82
C GLN A 83 2.96 4.34 8.68
N THR A 84 2.76 4.30 10.01
CA THR A 84 3.64 5.00 10.94
C THR A 84 4.74 4.04 11.40
N PHE A 85 5.90 4.60 11.74
CA PHE A 85 6.97 3.83 12.36
C PHE A 85 6.83 3.92 13.89
N LYS A 86 6.62 2.79 14.56
CA LYS A 86 6.50 2.68 16.01
C LYS A 86 7.76 2.03 16.58
N GLU A 87 8.20 2.50 17.74
CA GLU A 87 9.37 1.93 18.42
C GLU A 87 8.94 1.28 19.74
N VAL A 88 9.41 0.04 19.97
CA VAL A 88 9.25 -0.68 21.24
C VAL A 88 10.63 -0.98 21.81
N ARG A 89 10.87 -0.53 23.04
CA ARG A 89 12.18 -0.66 23.69
C ARG A 89 12.17 -1.74 24.78
N LEU A 90 13.14 -2.64 24.69
CA LEU A 90 13.40 -3.73 25.61
C LEU A 90 14.74 -3.52 26.33
N GLY A 91 14.81 -3.99 27.58
CA GLY A 91 16.06 -4.10 28.31
C GLY A 91 16.63 -5.50 28.17
N VAL A 92 17.95 -5.65 28.34
CA VAL A 92 18.64 -6.95 28.26
C VAL A 92 18.12 -7.95 29.31
N LYS A 93 17.78 -7.45 30.51
CA LYS A 93 17.28 -8.24 31.65
C LYS A 93 15.78 -8.05 31.83
N VAL A 94 15.01 -8.22 30.77
CA VAL A 94 13.55 -8.11 30.80
C VAL A 94 12.94 -9.37 31.41
N ASP A 95 11.91 -9.19 32.25
CA ASP A 95 11.13 -10.31 32.78
C ASP A 95 10.22 -10.91 31.69
N VAL A 96 9.87 -12.20 31.82
CA VAL A 96 9.02 -12.90 30.84
C VAL A 96 7.66 -12.20 30.68
N HIS A 97 7.06 -11.74 31.79
CA HIS A 97 5.78 -11.06 31.74
C HIS A 97 5.89 -9.69 31.04
N ASP A 98 6.93 -8.91 31.34
CA ASP A 98 7.16 -7.60 30.67
C ASP A 98 7.44 -7.77 29.18
N LEU A 99 8.16 -8.84 28.79
CA LEU A 99 8.39 -9.20 27.40
C LEU A 99 7.07 -9.47 26.67
N GLN A 100 6.19 -10.30 27.25
CA GLN A 100 4.89 -10.63 26.67
C GLN A 100 3.99 -9.40 26.52
N VAL A 101 3.94 -8.52 27.52
CA VAL A 101 3.14 -7.28 27.47
C VAL A 101 3.63 -6.38 26.32
N LYS A 102 4.95 -6.23 26.17
CA LYS A 102 5.55 -5.42 25.09
C LYS A 102 5.39 -6.07 23.72
N ALA A 103 5.50 -7.40 23.62
CA ALA A 103 5.23 -8.15 22.41
C ALA A 103 3.76 -7.99 21.99
N ARG A 104 2.79 -8.12 22.91
CA ARG A 104 1.37 -7.88 22.60
C ARG A 104 1.13 -6.47 22.07
N ARG A 105 1.76 -5.45 22.67
CA ARG A 105 1.67 -4.07 22.18
C ARG A 105 2.29 -3.90 20.78
N ALA A 106 3.42 -4.54 20.52
CA ALA A 106 4.04 -4.56 19.19
C ALA A 106 3.14 -5.27 18.15
N GLY A 107 2.49 -6.38 18.53
CA GLY A 107 1.50 -7.10 17.71
C GLY A 107 0.32 -6.22 17.34
N GLN A 108 -0.23 -5.46 18.30
CA GLN A 108 -1.29 -4.48 18.02
C GLN A 108 -0.86 -3.43 16.99
N PHE A 109 0.38 -2.91 17.08
CA PHE A 109 0.87 -1.95 16.08
C PHE A 109 0.99 -2.59 14.68
N LEU A 110 1.46 -3.84 14.61
CA LEU A 110 1.52 -4.59 13.34
C LEU A 110 0.11 -4.87 12.78
N ASP A 111 -0.86 -5.23 13.62
CA ASP A 111 -2.27 -5.39 13.20
C ASP A 111 -2.89 -4.07 12.70
N HIS A 112 -2.49 -2.95 13.30
CA HIS A 112 -2.86 -1.62 12.81
C HIS A 112 -2.13 -1.23 11.52
N GLY A 113 -1.23 -2.05 10.99
CA GLY A 113 -0.50 -1.80 9.74
C GLY A 113 0.68 -0.83 9.90
N ASP A 114 1.12 -0.59 11.13
CA ASP A 114 2.33 0.18 11.40
C ASP A 114 3.57 -0.72 11.31
N ARG A 115 4.71 -0.12 10.97
CA ARG A 115 6.01 -0.80 11.03
C ARG A 115 6.59 -0.64 12.42
N VAL A 116 7.14 -1.72 12.98
CA VAL A 116 7.63 -1.71 14.36
C VAL A 116 9.14 -1.94 14.40
N LYS A 117 9.87 -1.02 15.02
CA LYS A 117 11.28 -1.21 15.42
C LYS A 117 11.32 -1.69 16.86
N VAL A 118 11.74 -2.93 17.06
CA VAL A 118 11.99 -3.47 18.39
C VAL A 118 13.46 -3.27 18.71
N THR A 119 13.76 -2.48 19.74
CA THR A 119 15.13 -2.11 20.12
C THR A 119 15.46 -2.67 21.50
N VAL A 120 16.53 -3.44 21.61
CA VAL A 120 17.15 -3.81 22.89
C VAL A 120 18.27 -2.83 23.20
N ARG A 121 18.20 -2.16 24.37
CA ARG A 121 19.25 -1.24 24.83
C ARG A 121 20.21 -1.95 25.78
N PHE A 122 21.51 -1.86 25.51
CA PHE A 122 22.57 -2.37 26.39
C PHE A 122 23.03 -1.32 27.40
N ARG A 123 23.27 -1.71 28.66
CA ARG A 123 23.87 -0.84 29.68
C ARG A 123 25.36 -1.14 29.86
N GLY A 124 26.20 -0.11 29.67
CA GLY A 124 27.62 -0.17 30.04
C GLY A 124 28.40 -1.25 29.30
N ARG A 125 28.91 -2.23 30.05
CA ARG A 125 29.73 -3.37 29.58
C ARG A 125 28.90 -4.50 28.96
N GLU A 126 27.57 -4.35 28.90
CA GLU A 126 26.67 -5.37 28.35
C GLU A 126 26.74 -5.48 26.81
N ILE A 127 27.42 -4.56 26.12
CA ILE A 127 27.60 -4.61 24.66
C ILE A 127 28.34 -5.90 24.24
N SER A 128 29.25 -6.41 25.08
CA SER A 128 29.93 -7.69 24.84
C SER A 128 28.98 -8.88 24.85
N HIS A 129 27.76 -8.73 25.38
CA HIS A 129 26.71 -9.75 25.39
C HIS A 129 25.70 -9.51 24.26
N SER A 130 26.20 -9.19 23.06
CA SER A 130 25.37 -8.99 21.86
C SER A 130 24.51 -10.21 21.53
N ASN A 131 25.00 -11.42 21.84
CA ASN A 131 24.28 -12.67 21.61
C ASN A 131 22.98 -12.72 22.42
N LEU A 132 23.00 -12.31 23.69
CA LEU A 132 21.81 -12.29 24.54
C LEU A 132 20.75 -11.31 24.02
N GLY A 133 21.18 -10.16 23.51
CA GLY A 133 20.28 -9.19 22.87
C GLY A 133 19.68 -9.73 21.56
N ARG A 134 20.50 -10.44 20.77
CA ARG A 134 20.04 -11.09 19.54
C ARG A 134 19.00 -12.17 19.82
N ASP A 135 19.25 -13.04 20.78
CA ASP A 135 18.32 -14.12 21.16
C ASP A 135 17.00 -13.55 21.66
N LEU A 136 17.04 -12.47 22.47
CA LEU A 136 15.83 -11.79 22.92
C LEU A 136 15.02 -11.18 21.76
N LEU A 137 15.69 -10.57 20.79
CA LEU A 137 15.04 -10.02 19.60
C LEU A 137 14.42 -11.12 18.74
N MET A 138 15.12 -12.24 18.54
CA MET A 138 14.61 -13.39 17.77
C MET A 138 13.38 -14.01 18.47
N ARG A 139 13.44 -14.23 19.79
CA ARG A 139 12.29 -14.69 20.58
C ARG A 139 11.10 -13.74 20.47
N THR A 140 11.35 -12.43 20.51
CA THR A 140 10.28 -11.43 20.34
C THR A 140 9.69 -11.50 18.93
N ALA A 141 10.53 -11.72 17.90
CA ALA A 141 10.06 -11.86 16.53
C ALA A 141 9.24 -13.14 16.32
N GLU A 142 9.61 -14.25 16.98
CA GLU A 142 8.83 -15.49 16.97
C GLU A 142 7.44 -15.30 17.60
N LEU A 143 7.35 -14.61 18.75
CA LEU A 143 6.07 -14.24 19.37
C LEU A 143 5.20 -13.32 18.49
N LEU A 144 5.83 -12.58 17.58
CA LEU A 144 5.18 -11.65 16.67
C LEU A 144 4.95 -12.22 15.26
N ALA A 145 5.36 -13.47 14.99
CA ALA A 145 5.31 -14.08 13.67
C ALA A 145 3.88 -14.20 13.11
N GLU A 146 2.86 -14.23 13.97
CA GLU A 146 1.45 -14.26 13.56
C GLU A 146 0.95 -12.92 12.98
N HIS A 147 1.58 -11.81 13.40
CA HIS A 147 1.17 -10.43 13.10
C HIS A 147 2.09 -9.74 12.08
N GLY A 148 3.38 -10.08 12.07
CA GLY A 148 4.38 -9.41 11.24
C GLY A 148 5.53 -10.32 10.80
N ALA A 149 6.20 -9.90 9.73
CA ALA A 149 7.41 -10.54 9.22
C ALA A 149 8.65 -9.67 9.51
N ILE A 150 9.81 -10.29 9.69
CA ILE A 150 11.07 -9.58 9.87
C ILE A 150 11.46 -8.95 8.53
N GLU A 151 11.46 -7.62 8.48
CA GLU A 151 11.92 -6.86 7.32
C GLU A 151 13.43 -6.60 7.40
N ARG A 152 13.95 -6.34 8.60
CA ARG A 152 15.39 -6.15 8.86
C ARG A 152 15.83 -7.04 10.00
N GLN A 153 16.84 -7.87 9.70
CA GLN A 153 17.53 -8.73 10.65
C GLN A 153 18.20 -7.93 11.78
N PRO A 154 18.52 -8.56 12.93
CA PRO A 154 19.11 -7.87 14.07
C PRO A 154 20.40 -7.12 13.70
N LEU A 155 20.37 -5.79 13.85
CA LEU A 155 21.51 -4.91 13.60
C LEU A 155 21.92 -4.18 14.88
N LEU A 156 23.23 -4.15 15.15
CA LEU A 156 23.80 -3.39 16.23
C LEU A 156 24.03 -1.93 15.79
N GLU A 157 23.42 -0.99 16.51
CA GLU A 157 23.54 0.46 16.30
C GLU A 157 24.02 1.11 17.60
N GLY A 158 25.35 1.30 17.70
CA GLY A 158 26.00 1.86 18.87
C GLY A 158 25.79 1.01 20.13
N ARG A 159 24.92 1.49 21.03
CA ARG A 159 24.62 0.84 22.33
C ARG A 159 23.27 0.13 22.36
N SER A 160 22.68 -0.08 21.19
CA SER A 160 21.38 -0.75 21.05
C SER A 160 21.44 -1.73 19.89
N MET A 161 20.70 -2.82 19.97
CA MET A 161 20.44 -3.71 18.83
C MET A 161 18.97 -3.64 18.50
N TYR A 162 18.61 -3.69 17.22
CA TYR A 162 17.22 -3.62 16.82
C TYR A 162 16.89 -4.57 15.67
N ILE A 163 15.61 -4.91 15.58
CA ILE A 163 14.98 -5.50 14.39
C ILE A 163 13.88 -4.56 13.90
N VAL A 164 13.57 -4.63 12.61
CA VAL A 164 12.40 -3.98 12.04
C VAL A 164 11.46 -5.06 11.53
N MET A 165 10.21 -5.00 12.00
CA MET A 165 9.14 -5.88 11.57
C MET A 165 8.12 -5.09 10.76
N ALA A 166 7.72 -5.68 9.63
CA ALA A 166 6.65 -5.18 8.80
C ALA A 166 5.36 -5.96 9.13
N PRO A 167 4.20 -5.30 9.07
CA PRO A 167 2.93 -6.00 9.24
C PRO A 167 2.76 -7.03 8.12
N LEU A 168 2.21 -8.20 8.44
CA LEU A 168 1.78 -9.12 7.39
C LEU A 168 0.65 -8.45 6.61
N GLU A 169 0.62 -8.60 5.28
CA GLU A 169 -0.51 -8.18 4.45
C GLU A 169 -1.72 -9.11 4.68
N LYS A 170 -2.20 -9.20 5.92
CA LYS A 170 -3.47 -9.84 6.24
C LYS A 170 -4.60 -8.85 5.95
N ARG A 171 -5.08 -8.95 4.70
CA ARG A 171 -6.47 -8.78 4.25
C ARG A 171 -7.29 -7.78 5.10
N ALA A 172 -7.44 -6.57 4.57
CA ALA A 172 -8.23 -5.46 5.10
C ALA A 172 -9.76 -5.74 5.15
N GLU A 173 -10.19 -6.88 5.69
CA GLU A 173 -11.60 -7.29 5.74
C GLU A 173 -12.18 -7.45 7.14
N LYS A 174 -11.41 -7.33 8.24
CA LYS A 174 -12.04 -7.20 9.56
C LYS A 174 -12.38 -5.74 9.85
N LYS A 175 -13.45 -5.30 9.19
CA LYS A 175 -14.27 -4.16 9.58
C LYS A 175 -14.64 -4.27 11.06
N THR A 176 -14.56 -3.12 11.71
CA THR A 176 -15.34 -2.66 12.84
C THR A 176 -16.67 -3.39 13.00
N GLU A 177 -16.75 -4.29 13.97
CA GLU A 177 -18.00 -4.72 14.61
C GLU A 177 -17.60 -5.28 15.98
N ASN A 178 -17.94 -4.53 17.03
CA ASN A 178 -18.26 -5.04 18.36
C ASN A 178 -18.77 -3.86 19.20
N GLY A 179 -20.06 -3.59 19.02
CA GLY A 179 -20.95 -3.03 20.04
C GLY A 179 -22.08 -4.04 20.24
N ASP A 180 -22.15 -4.57 21.46
CA ASP A 180 -23.30 -5.12 22.18
C ASP A 180 -23.97 -6.47 21.78
N ALA A 181 -23.76 -7.44 22.68
CA ALA A 181 -24.72 -8.35 23.35
C ALA A 181 -25.58 -9.36 22.54
N GLU A 182 -25.07 -10.61 22.52
CA GLU A 182 -25.63 -11.86 23.10
C GLU A 182 -27.10 -12.35 22.88
N SER A 183 -27.21 -13.68 22.69
CA SER A 183 -28.39 -14.59 22.66
C SER A 183 -29.02 -14.79 21.26
N SER A 184 -29.19 -15.99 20.68
CA SER A 184 -29.42 -17.33 21.24
C SER A 184 -29.25 -18.43 20.16
N ALA A 185 -28.83 -19.60 20.63
CA ALA A 185 -29.19 -20.99 20.27
C ALA A 185 -29.25 -21.52 18.81
N GLU A 186 -28.38 -22.53 18.60
CA GLU A 186 -28.67 -23.88 18.07
C GLU A 186 -29.06 -24.08 16.58
N ALA A 187 -28.13 -24.66 15.81
CA ALA A 187 -28.21 -26.07 15.34
C ALA A 187 -27.19 -26.33 14.21
N ALA A 188 -26.36 -27.36 14.36
CA ALA A 188 -26.16 -28.46 13.40
C ALA A 188 -24.79 -29.14 13.59
N ASP A 189 -24.89 -30.40 13.97
CA ASP A 189 -23.87 -31.42 14.15
C ASP A 189 -23.32 -31.94 12.79
N THR A 190 -22.22 -32.70 12.87
CA THR A 190 -21.62 -33.64 11.89
C THR A 190 -20.27 -33.23 11.28
N ILE A 191 -19.21 -33.75 11.90
CA ILE A 191 -17.87 -33.99 11.34
C ILE A 191 -17.80 -35.47 10.93
N GLY A 192 -17.24 -35.77 9.75
CA GLY A 192 -16.74 -37.12 9.46
C GLY A 192 -16.65 -37.53 7.99
N ASP A 193 -15.52 -37.18 7.37
CA ASP A 193 -14.69 -37.99 6.46
C ASP A 193 -15.28 -38.63 5.16
N ALA A 194 -14.71 -38.24 4.01
CA ALA A 194 -14.47 -39.15 2.88
C ALA A 194 -13.38 -38.60 1.93
N ILE A 195 -12.20 -39.19 2.06
CA ILE A 195 -11.01 -39.09 1.21
C ILE A 195 -11.11 -40.11 0.06
N ALA A 196 -10.50 -39.76 -1.08
CA ALA A 196 -10.05 -40.61 -2.20
C ALA A 196 -11.07 -41.08 -3.27
N ALA A 197 -10.89 -40.67 -4.54
CA ALA A 197 -10.07 -41.41 -5.52
C ALA A 197 -10.22 -40.92 -6.98
N LYS A 198 -9.13 -41.09 -7.75
CA LYS A 198 -8.95 -41.02 -9.24
C LYS A 198 -8.89 -39.60 -9.83
N GLY A 199 -7.90 -39.20 -10.62
CA GLY A 199 -6.85 -39.85 -11.42
C GLY A 199 -6.34 -38.80 -12.44
N PRO A 200 -5.30 -39.07 -13.24
CA PRO A 200 -4.15 -38.16 -13.40
C PRO A 200 -4.09 -37.27 -14.66
N LEU A 201 -3.26 -36.21 -14.56
CA LEU A 201 -2.37 -35.51 -15.53
C LEU A 201 -2.81 -35.28 -17.00
N PRO A 202 -2.42 -34.12 -17.56
CA PRO A 202 -1.25 -34.16 -18.45
C PRO A 202 -0.24 -33.02 -18.27
N GLN A 203 0.96 -33.35 -18.73
CA GLN A 203 2.21 -32.58 -18.74
C GLN A 203 2.21 -31.54 -19.87
N VAL A 204 2.89 -30.40 -19.67
CA VAL A 204 3.37 -29.56 -20.77
C VAL A 204 4.84 -29.26 -20.55
N THR A 205 5.63 -29.85 -21.45
CA THR A 205 7.06 -29.65 -21.69
C THR A 205 7.31 -28.28 -22.29
N THR A 206 8.30 -27.54 -21.78
CA THR A 206 9.12 -26.65 -22.61
C THR A 206 10.58 -26.78 -22.21
N GLU A 207 11.30 -27.55 -23.03
CA GLU A 207 12.76 -27.59 -23.08
C GLU A 207 13.29 -26.23 -23.56
N THR A 208 14.33 -25.72 -22.90
CA THR A 208 15.21 -24.67 -23.41
C THR A 208 16.61 -25.26 -23.53
N PRO A 209 17.19 -25.42 -24.72
CA PRO A 209 18.55 -25.93 -24.85
C PRO A 209 19.58 -24.82 -24.64
N ALA A 210 20.46 -25.04 -23.67
CA ALA A 210 21.75 -24.37 -23.57
C ALA A 210 22.75 -25.08 -24.50
N GLN A 211 23.40 -24.32 -25.39
CA GLN A 211 24.68 -24.70 -25.99
C GLN A 211 25.69 -23.60 -25.74
N GLN A 212 26.72 -23.96 -24.95
CA GLN A 212 28.02 -23.32 -24.89
C GLN A 212 28.95 -24.03 -25.90
N GLY A 213 29.87 -23.28 -26.46
CA GLY A 213 31.11 -23.78 -27.05
C GLY A 213 32.14 -22.64 -27.07
N PRO A 214 33.33 -22.85 -27.66
CA PRO A 214 34.04 -24.11 -27.89
C PRO A 214 34.98 -24.49 -26.72
#